data_AF-A0AAU9P0N5-F1
#
_entry.id   AF-A0AAU9P0N5-F1
#
_cell.length_a   1.000
_cell.length_b   1.000
_cell.length_c   1.000
_cell.angle_alpha   90.00
_cell.angle_beta   90.00
_cell.angle_gamma   90.00
#
_symmetry.space_group_name_H-M   'P 1'
#
loop_
_entity.id
_entity.type
_entity.pdbx_description
1 polymer ?
#
loop_
_entity_poly.entity_id
_entity_poly.type
_entity_poly.pdbx_seq_one_letter_code
_entity_poly.pdbx_strand_id
1 'polypeptide(L)'
;MYRAPIHPHKLSSTNYLLIRSSKGKLSLRRIDRIYVVGQQEPHMEVMSPVSKGVQMYNMNRLMVFMYHEFRALQKRGLTPAIHANELSTQFANVAEVSLRKRLKLFCDFQVCAFESMLAGMYRLKRLGISMTHPSGLSSAMNQHPDEAIALAASHIERELQITPWNLSSNFVACTNQDRGNIERLEITGVGDPSGRGLGFSYVPTAPKAPVSNVIAKKKVAINRGGSTVTRTDADLHRLSLDVAREVLIKFNVPEEQIAKLTRWVKG
;
A
#
# COMPACT_ATOMS: atom_id res chain seq x y z
N MET A 1 30.91 -14.79 12.51
CA MET A 1 31.87 -13.99 11.73
C MET A 1 32.97 -14.85 11.11
N TYR A 2 33.55 -15.81 11.85
CA TYR A 2 34.60 -16.70 11.33
C TYR A 2 34.61 -18.03 12.11
N ARG A 3 35.40 -19.00 11.63
CA ARG A 3 35.86 -20.18 12.36
C ARG A 3 37.36 -20.09 12.61
N ALA A 4 37.86 -20.70 13.68
CA ALA A 4 39.30 -20.76 13.96
C ALA A 4 39.62 -21.98 14.84
N PRO A 5 40.75 -22.66 14.64
CA PRO A 5 41.19 -23.73 15.53
C PRO A 5 41.58 -23.14 16.90
N ILE A 6 41.19 -23.81 17.98
CA ILE A 6 41.52 -23.42 19.35
C ILE A 6 42.37 -24.50 20.01
N HIS A 7 43.42 -24.08 20.72
CA HIS A 7 44.33 -24.98 21.40
C HIS A 7 44.39 -24.63 22.90
N PRO A 8 44.08 -25.55 23.81
CA PRO A 8 44.15 -25.29 25.25
C PRO A 8 45.60 -25.17 25.73
N HIS A 9 45.87 -24.24 26.64
CA HIS A 9 47.18 -24.08 27.27
C HIS A 9 47.08 -24.12 28.81
N LYS A 10 48.19 -24.46 29.47
CA LYS A 10 48.30 -24.44 30.92
C LYS A 10 48.38 -23.00 31.41
N LEU A 11 47.51 -22.64 32.34
CA LEU A 11 47.54 -21.34 32.99
C LEU A 11 48.55 -21.33 34.14
N SER A 12 49.35 -20.27 34.25
CA SER A 12 50.21 -20.08 35.42
C SER A 12 49.36 -19.90 36.69
N SER A 13 49.81 -20.50 37.78
CA SER A 13 49.18 -20.33 39.10
C SER A 13 49.28 -18.91 39.63
N THR A 14 50.17 -18.07 39.06
CA THR A 14 50.36 -16.67 39.43
C THR A 14 49.44 -15.71 38.64
N ASN A 15 48.67 -16.20 37.67
CA ASN A 15 47.82 -15.34 36.83
C ASN A 15 46.37 -15.28 37.35
N TYR A 16 45.83 -14.07 37.36
CA TYR A 16 44.47 -13.76 37.81
C TYR A 16 43.86 -12.70 36.88
N LEU A 17 42.53 -12.69 36.81
CA LEU A 17 41.78 -11.67 36.09
C LEU A 17 41.39 -10.56 37.07
N LEU A 18 41.94 -9.36 36.87
CA LEU A 18 41.51 -8.14 37.57
C LEU A 18 40.38 -7.49 36.77
N ILE A 19 39.23 -7.28 37.42
CA ILE A 19 38.06 -6.65 36.83
C ILE A 19 37.84 -5.31 37.52
N ARG A 20 37.77 -4.24 36.74
CA ARG A 20 37.35 -2.91 37.20
C ARG A 20 35.97 -2.61 36.62
N SER A 21 34.99 -2.41 37.49
CA SER A 21 33.65 -2.00 37.07
C SER A 21 33.63 -0.52 36.67
N SER A 22 32.61 -0.13 35.88
CA SER A 22 32.37 1.28 35.53
C SER A 22 32.15 2.18 36.76
N LYS A 23 31.74 1.60 37.90
CA LYS A 23 31.59 2.29 39.19
C LYS A 23 32.89 2.31 40.01
N GLY A 24 34.02 1.87 39.45
CA GLY A 24 35.32 1.86 40.10
C GLY A 24 35.58 0.68 41.06
N LYS A 25 34.60 -0.21 41.28
CA LYS A 25 34.79 -1.40 42.12
C LYS A 25 35.79 -2.36 41.46
N LEU A 26 36.78 -2.81 42.22
CA LEU A 26 37.75 -3.82 41.80
C LEU A 26 37.34 -5.21 42.31
N SER A 27 37.52 -6.23 41.47
CA SER A 27 37.42 -7.63 41.87
C SER A 27 38.50 -8.47 41.19
N LEU A 28 38.97 -9.50 41.91
CA LEU A 28 39.96 -10.45 41.41
C LEU A 28 39.30 -11.82 41.23
N ARG A 29 39.51 -12.46 40.07
CA ARG A 29 38.98 -13.78 39.77
C ARG A 29 40.07 -14.72 39.30
N ARG A 30 39.91 -16.01 39.60
CA ARG A 30 40.73 -17.06 39.00
C ARG A 30 40.36 -17.23 37.53
N ILE A 31 41.35 -17.53 36.69
CA ILE A 31 41.13 -17.88 35.28
C ILE A 31 41.07 -19.41 35.22
N ASP A 32 39.97 -19.94 34.72
CA ASP A 32 39.76 -21.40 34.73
C ASP A 32 40.50 -22.10 33.58
N ARG A 33 40.51 -21.47 32.39
CA ARG A 33 41.08 -22.02 31.16
C ARG A 33 41.61 -20.91 30.27
N ILE A 34 42.67 -21.20 29.52
CA ILE A 34 43.22 -20.31 28.49
C ILE A 34 43.41 -21.08 27.19
N TYR A 35 43.14 -20.42 26.07
CA TYR A 35 43.25 -20.99 24.73
C TYR A 35 44.03 -20.06 23.82
N VAL A 36 44.82 -20.63 22.92
CA VAL A 36 45.38 -19.91 21.78
C VAL A 36 44.45 -20.12 20.60
N VAL A 37 43.98 -19.02 20.01
CA VAL A 37 43.15 -19.01 18.82
C VAL A 37 44.06 -18.87 17.60
N GLY A 38 43.98 -19.83 16.68
CA GLY A 38 44.76 -19.82 15.45
C GLY A 38 44.19 -18.93 14.36
N GLN A 39 44.63 -19.15 13.12
CA GLN A 39 44.18 -18.40 11.96
C GLN A 39 42.66 -18.47 11.79
N GLN A 40 42.04 -17.32 11.52
CA GLN A 40 40.61 -17.22 11.26
C GLN A 40 40.30 -17.59 9.81
N GLU A 41 39.28 -18.43 9.62
CA GLU A 41 38.58 -18.72 8.38
C GLU A 41 37.32 -17.82 8.33
N PRO A 42 37.34 -16.71 7.57
CA PRO A 42 36.24 -15.75 7.55
C PRO A 42 34.98 -16.36 6.91
N HIS A 43 33.84 -16.21 7.58
CA HIS A 43 32.51 -16.62 7.07
C HIS A 43 31.64 -15.42 6.71
N MET A 44 32.20 -14.23 6.81
CA MET A 44 31.52 -12.97 6.53
C MET A 44 32.53 -12.01 5.94
N GLU A 45 32.17 -11.39 4.83
CA GLU A 45 32.97 -10.34 4.21
C GLU A 45 33.02 -9.11 5.12
N VAL A 46 34.20 -8.56 5.30
CA VAL A 46 34.39 -7.25 5.93
C VAL A 46 34.18 -6.19 4.85
N MET A 47 33.23 -5.27 5.06
CA MET A 47 32.87 -4.26 4.07
C MET A 47 34.08 -3.36 3.72
N SER A 48 34.29 -3.12 2.42
CA SER A 48 35.29 -2.16 1.95
C SER A 48 34.85 -0.70 2.17
N PRO A 49 35.75 0.24 2.54
CA PRO A 49 35.42 1.63 2.87
C PRO A 49 34.70 2.44 1.79
N VAL A 50 34.83 2.07 0.51
CA VAL A 50 34.20 2.77 -0.62
C VAL A 50 33.05 1.97 -1.25
N SER A 51 32.69 0.84 -0.65
CA SER A 51 31.66 -0.05 -1.19
C SER A 51 30.25 0.54 -1.06
N LYS A 52 29.37 0.15 -1.99
CA LYS A 52 27.93 0.40 -1.83
C LYS A 52 27.38 -0.21 -0.53
N GLY A 53 27.98 -1.33 -0.08
CA GLY A 53 27.62 -2.00 1.17
C GLY A 53 27.80 -1.11 2.39
N VAL A 54 28.96 -0.46 2.54
CA VAL A 54 29.21 0.43 3.69
C VAL A 54 28.36 1.70 3.61
N GLN A 55 28.10 2.22 2.40
CA GLN A 55 27.19 3.35 2.23
C GLN A 55 25.76 2.99 2.65
N MET A 56 25.24 1.85 2.19
CA MET A 56 23.91 1.34 2.58
C MET A 56 23.83 1.08 4.09
N TYR A 57 24.85 0.47 4.67
CA TYR A 57 24.92 0.21 6.11
C TYR A 57 24.85 1.52 6.92
N ASN A 58 25.65 2.52 6.56
CA ASN A 58 25.62 3.82 7.24
C ASN A 58 24.25 4.50 7.13
N MET A 59 23.56 4.36 5.99
CA MET A 59 22.19 4.88 5.81
C MET A 59 21.19 4.16 6.70
N ASN A 60 21.19 2.83 6.73
CA ASN A 60 20.29 2.06 7.59
C ASN A 60 20.56 2.35 9.06
N ARG A 61 21.83 2.50 9.45
CA ARG A 61 22.23 2.88 10.81
C ARG A 61 21.71 4.26 11.19
N LEU A 62 21.76 5.24 10.29
CA LEU A 62 21.17 6.58 10.50
C LEU A 62 19.66 6.48 10.76
N MET A 63 18.94 5.68 9.96
CA MET A 63 17.49 5.51 10.17
C MET A 63 17.16 4.89 11.52
N VAL A 64 17.87 3.83 11.89
CA VAL A 64 17.69 3.15 13.19
C VAL A 64 17.99 4.11 14.34
N PHE A 65 19.05 4.90 14.23
CA PHE A 65 19.39 5.93 15.21
C PHE A 65 18.26 6.96 15.38
N MET A 66 17.81 7.58 14.29
CA MET A 66 16.74 8.58 14.33
C MET A 66 15.45 8.00 14.92
N TYR A 67 15.08 6.78 14.53
CA TYR A 67 13.91 6.10 15.07
C TYR A 67 14.02 5.90 16.59
N HIS A 68 15.18 5.46 17.09
CA HIS A 68 15.37 5.27 18.53
C HIS A 68 15.30 6.58 19.31
N GLU A 69 15.95 7.63 18.82
CA GLU A 69 15.92 8.96 19.45
C GLU A 69 14.51 9.57 19.47
N PHE A 70 13.80 9.57 18.33
CA PHE A 70 12.43 10.06 18.25
C PHE A 70 11.49 9.28 19.16
N ARG A 71 11.62 7.95 19.20
CA ARG A 71 10.82 7.11 20.10
C ARG A 71 11.14 7.38 21.57
N ALA A 72 12.40 7.66 21.90
CA ALA A 72 12.80 8.02 23.26
C ALA A 72 12.23 9.38 23.69
N LEU A 73 12.26 10.39 22.81
CA LEU A 73 11.67 11.70 23.03
C LEU A 73 10.15 11.61 23.21
N GLN A 74 9.48 10.87 22.34
CA GLN A 74 8.03 10.68 22.41
C GLN A 74 7.61 9.98 23.70
N LYS A 75 8.36 8.96 24.16
CA LYS A 75 8.12 8.31 25.47
C LYS A 75 8.25 9.29 26.64
N ARG A 76 9.04 10.35 26.49
CA ARG A 76 9.21 11.42 27.47
C ARG A 76 8.19 12.55 27.29
N GLY A 77 7.26 12.45 26.34
CA GLY A 77 6.28 13.49 26.02
C GLY A 77 6.88 14.71 25.31
N LEU A 78 8.10 14.59 24.76
CA LEU A 78 8.78 15.66 24.03
C LEU A 78 8.53 15.53 22.54
N THR A 79 8.49 16.67 21.84
CA THR A 79 8.42 16.71 20.38
C THR A 79 9.65 16.03 19.77
N PRO A 80 9.47 15.04 18.86
CA PRO A 80 10.59 14.38 18.20
C PRO A 80 11.35 15.34 17.28
N ALA A 81 12.54 15.75 17.69
CA ALA A 81 13.43 16.61 16.92
C ALA A 81 14.88 16.27 17.25
N ILE A 82 15.75 16.27 16.24
CA ILE A 82 17.20 16.06 16.38
C ILE A 82 17.90 17.19 15.64
N HIS A 83 18.90 17.78 16.27
CA HIS A 83 19.67 18.85 15.64
C HIS A 83 20.64 18.27 14.60
N ALA A 84 20.76 18.90 13.43
CA ALA A 84 21.62 18.39 12.36
C ALA A 84 23.09 18.21 12.79
N ASN A 85 23.61 19.10 13.65
CA ASN A 85 24.98 19.00 14.16
C ASN A 85 25.22 17.74 15.01
N GLU A 86 24.18 17.25 15.69
CA GLU A 86 24.26 16.02 16.46
C GLU A 86 24.43 14.81 15.54
N LEU A 87 23.70 14.81 14.41
CA LEU A 87 23.84 13.78 13.37
C LEU A 87 25.22 13.83 12.72
N SER A 88 25.73 15.01 12.38
CA SER A 88 27.08 15.16 11.82
C SER A 88 28.16 14.64 12.78
N THR A 89 27.96 14.75 14.08
CA THR A 89 28.90 14.23 15.09
C THR A 89 28.85 12.71 15.17
N GLN A 90 27.65 12.12 15.18
CA GLN A 90 27.47 10.66 15.27
C GLN A 90 27.79 9.91 13.96
N PHE A 91 27.71 10.62 12.82
CA PHE A 91 27.92 10.10 11.48
C PHE A 91 29.02 10.87 10.73
N ALA A 92 30.12 11.18 11.42
CA ALA A 92 31.25 11.93 10.86
C ALA A 92 31.88 11.28 9.62
N ASN A 93 31.68 9.97 9.43
CA ASN A 93 32.12 9.22 8.25
C ASN A 93 31.19 9.38 7.03
N VAL A 94 30.09 10.14 7.15
CA VAL A 94 29.15 10.43 6.06
C VAL A 94 29.24 11.91 5.73
N ALA A 95 29.44 12.24 4.46
CA ALA A 95 29.45 13.62 4.01
C ALA A 95 28.11 14.33 4.34
N GLU A 96 28.19 15.55 4.85
CA GLU A 96 27.03 16.32 5.30
C GLU A 96 25.98 16.53 4.18
N VAL A 97 26.44 16.72 2.94
CA VAL A 97 25.56 16.83 1.76
C VAL A 97 24.71 15.57 1.57
N SER A 98 25.31 14.40 1.77
CA SER A 98 24.61 13.11 1.68
C SER A 98 23.62 12.93 2.83
N LEU A 99 23.98 13.36 4.04
CA LEU A 99 23.06 13.38 5.19
C LEU A 99 21.86 14.30 4.90
N ARG A 100 22.08 15.54 4.47
CA ARG A 100 21.02 16.52 4.18
C ARG A 100 20.05 16.03 3.10
N LYS A 101 20.56 15.50 1.99
CA LYS A 101 19.70 14.94 0.91
C LYS A 101 18.78 13.83 1.43
N ARG A 102 19.28 12.99 2.33
CA ARG A 102 18.53 11.87 2.89
C ARG A 102 17.57 12.32 3.98
N LEU A 103 18.00 13.20 4.88
CA LEU A 103 17.13 13.83 5.88
C LEU A 103 15.94 14.52 5.22
N LYS A 104 16.15 15.21 4.09
CA LYS A 104 15.07 15.81 3.31
C LYS A 104 14.04 14.78 2.84
N LEU A 105 14.47 13.61 2.36
CA LEU A 105 13.58 12.51 1.98
C LEU A 105 12.74 12.00 3.16
N PHE A 106 13.34 11.95 4.36
CA PHE A 106 12.66 11.50 5.57
C PHE A 106 11.71 12.54 6.14
N CYS A 107 12.14 13.81 6.19
CA CYS A 107 11.33 14.92 6.67
C CYS A 107 10.15 15.26 5.74
N ASP A 108 10.32 15.15 4.41
CA ASP A 108 9.32 15.67 3.47
C ASP A 108 8.25 14.63 3.05
N PHE A 109 8.51 13.32 3.10
CA PHE A 109 7.55 12.32 2.56
C PHE A 109 7.36 11.05 3.39
N GLN A 110 8.42 10.46 3.94
CA GLN A 110 8.27 9.16 4.63
C GLN A 110 7.72 9.29 6.05
N VAL A 111 8.05 10.36 6.77
CA VAL A 111 7.46 10.63 8.10
C VAL A 111 5.97 10.90 7.98
N CYS A 112 5.53 11.76 7.05
CA CYS A 112 4.10 12.03 6.86
C CYS A 112 3.33 10.77 6.42
N ALA A 113 3.89 9.93 5.55
CA ALA A 113 3.28 8.67 5.16
C ALA A 113 3.19 7.68 6.34
N PHE A 114 4.24 7.58 7.15
CA PHE A 114 4.28 6.72 8.33
C PHE A 114 3.31 7.20 9.42
N GLU A 115 3.29 8.49 9.74
CA GLU A 115 2.33 9.09 10.69
C GLU A 115 0.89 8.94 10.20
N SER A 116 0.65 9.10 8.88
CA SER A 116 -0.67 8.85 8.28
C SER A 116 -1.11 7.38 8.45
N MET A 117 -0.18 6.44 8.26
CA MET A 117 -0.43 5.01 8.53
C MET A 117 -0.72 4.76 10.02
N LEU A 118 0.07 5.33 10.95
CA LEU A 118 -0.17 5.18 12.39
C LEU A 118 -1.53 5.75 12.81
N ALA A 119 -1.93 6.91 12.28
CA ALA A 119 -3.25 7.49 12.51
C ALA A 119 -4.38 6.57 12.04
N GLY A 120 -4.22 5.95 10.86
CA GLY A 120 -5.14 4.93 10.34
C GLY A 120 -5.22 3.70 11.24
N MET A 121 -4.08 3.16 11.70
CA MET A 121 -4.05 2.02 12.61
C MET A 121 -4.71 2.34 13.97
N TYR A 122 -4.47 3.53 14.51
CA TYR A 122 -5.06 3.98 15.76
C TYR A 122 -6.59 4.09 15.65
N ARG A 123 -7.09 4.61 14.53
CA ARG A 123 -8.54 4.66 14.22
C ARG A 123 -9.14 3.25 14.23
N LEU A 124 -8.57 2.31 13.48
CA LEU A 124 -9.07 0.91 13.43
C LEU A 124 -9.12 0.29 14.83
N LYS A 125 -8.06 0.48 15.62
CA LYS A 125 -7.99 -0.02 17.00
C LYS A 125 -9.09 0.56 17.89
N ARG A 126 -9.40 1.86 17.76
CA ARG A 126 -10.50 2.51 18.50
C ARG A 126 -11.88 1.97 18.14
N LEU A 127 -12.04 1.47 16.91
CA LEU A 127 -13.26 0.84 16.42
C LEU A 127 -13.31 -0.67 16.74
N GLY A 128 -12.29 -1.23 17.42
CA GLY A 128 -12.21 -2.65 17.72
C GLY A 128 -11.79 -3.54 16.53
N ILE A 129 -11.34 -2.94 15.43
CA ILE A 129 -10.93 -3.64 14.21
C ILE A 129 -9.44 -4.02 14.34
N SER A 130 -9.15 -5.32 14.36
CA SER A 130 -7.77 -5.83 14.48
C SER A 130 -7.14 -6.22 13.14
N MET A 131 -7.94 -6.31 12.07
CA MET A 131 -7.46 -6.64 10.72
C MET A 131 -6.97 -5.39 9.98
N THR A 132 -6.14 -5.59 8.96
CA THR A 132 -5.58 -4.51 8.11
C THR A 132 -5.97 -4.62 6.64
N HIS A 133 -6.53 -5.76 6.23
CA HIS A 133 -6.95 -6.02 4.85
C HIS A 133 -8.37 -6.59 4.82
N PRO A 134 -9.17 -6.25 3.79
CA PRO A 134 -10.57 -6.68 3.70
C PRO A 134 -10.77 -8.13 3.24
N SER A 135 -9.69 -8.93 3.12
CA SER A 135 -9.75 -10.29 2.59
C SER A 135 -10.63 -11.23 3.43
N GLY A 136 -11.67 -11.79 2.82
CA GLY A 136 -12.56 -12.79 3.42
C GLY A 136 -13.87 -12.25 4.00
N LEU A 137 -14.05 -10.93 4.10
CA LEU A 137 -15.27 -10.31 4.65
C LEU A 137 -16.48 -10.50 3.75
N SER A 138 -16.30 -10.34 2.43
CA SER A 138 -17.38 -10.46 1.46
C SER A 138 -17.95 -11.90 1.39
N SER A 139 -17.14 -12.92 1.66
CA SER A 139 -17.62 -14.31 1.78
C SER A 139 -18.39 -14.55 3.08
N ALA A 140 -17.95 -13.95 4.20
CA ALA A 140 -18.65 -14.05 5.48
C ALA A 140 -20.02 -13.36 5.43
N MET A 141 -20.14 -12.21 4.75
CA MET A 141 -21.41 -11.50 4.55
C MET A 141 -22.46 -12.31 3.78
N ASN A 142 -22.02 -13.15 2.82
CA ASN A 142 -22.92 -13.94 1.98
C ASN A 142 -23.36 -15.28 2.61
N GLN A 143 -22.74 -15.69 3.72
CA GLN A 143 -22.98 -17.00 4.36
C GLN A 143 -23.80 -16.90 5.65
N HIS A 144 -24.01 -15.70 6.20
CA HIS A 144 -24.70 -15.52 7.47
C HIS A 144 -26.14 -14.99 7.30
N PRO A 145 -27.16 -15.68 7.86
CA PRO A 145 -28.55 -15.22 7.83
C PRO A 145 -28.87 -14.12 8.85
N ASP A 146 -27.93 -13.77 9.73
CA ASP A 146 -28.10 -12.75 10.77
C ASP A 146 -27.73 -11.37 10.24
N GLU A 147 -28.74 -10.51 10.13
CA GLU A 147 -28.63 -9.14 9.63
C GLU A 147 -27.66 -8.28 10.47
N ALA A 148 -27.56 -8.54 11.77
CA ALA A 148 -26.63 -7.81 12.65
C ALA A 148 -25.16 -8.16 12.34
N ILE A 149 -24.90 -9.44 12.03
CA ILE A 149 -23.55 -9.90 11.64
C ILE A 149 -23.18 -9.36 10.27
N ALA A 150 -24.11 -9.38 9.31
CA ALA A 150 -23.90 -8.81 7.99
C ALA A 150 -23.62 -7.30 8.04
N LEU A 151 -24.35 -6.56 8.89
CA LEU A 151 -24.14 -5.13 9.10
C LEU A 151 -22.78 -4.83 9.73
N ALA A 152 -22.37 -5.60 10.74
CA ALA A 152 -21.06 -5.44 11.38
C ALA A 152 -19.92 -5.74 10.41
N ALA A 153 -20.03 -6.81 9.61
CA ALA A 153 -19.04 -7.14 8.59
C ALA A 153 -18.94 -6.06 7.50
N SER A 154 -20.07 -5.51 7.05
CA SER A 154 -20.11 -4.38 6.11
C SER A 154 -19.43 -3.12 6.66
N HIS A 155 -19.63 -2.81 7.95
CA HIS A 155 -18.97 -1.68 8.61
C HIS A 155 -17.45 -1.88 8.67
N ILE A 156 -16.99 -3.09 9.02
CA ILE A 156 -15.57 -3.43 9.07
C ILE A 156 -14.94 -3.32 7.68
N GLU A 157 -15.57 -3.87 6.64
CA GLU A 157 -15.09 -3.79 5.26
C GLU A 157 -14.94 -2.34 4.80
N ARG A 158 -15.93 -1.50 5.12
CA ARG A 158 -15.89 -0.06 4.84
C ARG A 158 -14.71 0.64 5.51
N GLU A 159 -14.55 0.46 6.82
CA GLU A 159 -13.48 1.11 7.57
C GLU A 159 -12.09 0.68 7.09
N LEU A 160 -11.94 -0.57 6.62
CA LEU A 160 -10.71 -1.05 6.00
C LEU A 160 -10.46 -0.41 4.63
N GLN A 161 -11.48 -0.28 3.78
CA GLN A 161 -11.35 0.31 2.44
C GLN A 161 -10.93 1.79 2.48
N ILE A 162 -11.34 2.54 3.49
CA ILE A 162 -11.03 3.98 3.63
C ILE A 162 -9.69 4.26 4.34
N THR A 163 -8.91 3.23 4.64
CA THR A 163 -7.60 3.43 5.27
C THR A 163 -6.65 4.17 4.33
N PRO A 164 -5.72 4.99 4.87
CA PRO A 164 -4.80 5.76 4.04
C PRO A 164 -3.96 4.92 3.08
N TRP A 165 -3.56 3.70 3.49
CA TRP A 165 -2.77 2.80 2.65
C TRP A 165 -3.60 2.18 1.52
N ASN A 166 -4.88 1.86 1.73
CA ASN A 166 -5.73 1.35 0.66
C ASN A 166 -6.07 2.45 -0.35
N LEU A 167 -6.55 3.61 0.10
CA LEU A 167 -6.91 4.72 -0.79
C LEU A 167 -5.73 5.23 -1.63
N SER A 168 -4.56 5.42 -1.00
CA SER A 168 -3.37 5.87 -1.73
C SER A 168 -2.84 4.80 -2.69
N SER A 169 -2.83 3.52 -2.31
CA SER A 169 -2.42 2.43 -3.20
C SER A 169 -3.32 2.34 -4.43
N ASN A 170 -4.64 2.42 -4.26
CA ASN A 170 -5.58 2.35 -5.38
C ASN A 170 -5.43 3.54 -6.34
N PHE A 171 -5.28 4.75 -5.80
CA PHE A 171 -5.06 5.94 -6.62
C PHE A 171 -3.76 5.86 -7.42
N VAL A 172 -2.67 5.43 -6.78
CA VAL A 172 -1.37 5.25 -7.44
C VAL A 172 -1.43 4.14 -8.50
N ALA A 173 -2.12 3.04 -8.24
CA ALA A 173 -2.33 1.97 -9.23
C ALA A 173 -3.09 2.48 -10.46
N CYS A 174 -4.20 3.21 -10.26
CA CYS A 174 -5.00 3.81 -11.33
C CYS A 174 -4.20 4.83 -12.17
N THR A 175 -3.27 5.57 -11.57
CA THR A 175 -2.54 6.65 -12.25
C THR A 175 -1.28 6.19 -12.97
N ASN A 176 -0.68 5.06 -12.56
CA ASN A 176 0.58 4.56 -13.12
C ASN A 176 0.41 3.47 -14.19
N GLN A 177 -0.81 3.01 -14.49
CA GLN A 177 -1.06 1.98 -15.49
C GLN A 177 -1.12 2.53 -16.92
N ASP A 178 -0.50 1.83 -17.87
CA ASP A 178 -0.67 2.08 -19.30
C ASP A 178 -2.13 1.83 -19.73
N ARG A 179 -2.61 2.59 -20.73
CA ARG A 179 -4.01 2.73 -21.16
C ARG A 179 -4.82 1.43 -21.42
N GLY A 180 -4.17 0.26 -21.43
CA GLY A 180 -4.78 -1.04 -21.72
C GLY A 180 -5.47 -1.75 -20.55
N ASN A 181 -5.15 -1.42 -19.29
CA ASN A 181 -5.72 -2.10 -18.13
C ASN A 181 -5.98 -1.13 -16.96
N ILE A 182 -6.72 -0.05 -17.21
CA ILE A 182 -6.99 0.99 -16.21
C ILE A 182 -7.94 0.43 -15.13
N GLU A 183 -7.40 0.17 -13.94
CA GLU A 183 -8.22 -0.01 -12.74
C GLU A 183 -9.04 1.26 -12.48
N ARG A 184 -10.36 1.15 -12.56
CA ARG A 184 -11.26 2.30 -12.37
C ARG A 184 -11.53 2.53 -10.90
N LEU A 185 -11.49 3.79 -10.47
CA LEU A 185 -11.92 4.20 -9.13
C LEU A 185 -13.41 4.53 -9.12
N GLU A 186 -14.10 4.12 -8.07
CA GLU A 186 -15.47 4.52 -7.78
C GLU A 186 -15.44 5.96 -7.24
N ILE A 187 -15.62 6.95 -8.12
CA ILE A 187 -15.50 8.37 -7.79
C ILE A 187 -16.51 8.86 -6.74
N THR A 188 -17.65 8.19 -6.60
CA THR A 188 -18.67 8.45 -5.58
C THR A 188 -18.85 7.20 -4.74
N GLY A 189 -18.52 7.25 -3.45
CA GLY A 189 -18.59 6.05 -2.63
C GLY A 189 -18.11 6.29 -1.21
N VAL A 190 -17.90 5.20 -0.48
CA VAL A 190 -17.50 5.24 0.94
C VAL A 190 -16.16 5.91 1.18
N GLY A 191 -15.30 6.01 0.16
CA GLY A 191 -14.04 6.72 0.23
C GLY A 191 -14.14 8.24 0.12
N ASP A 192 -15.33 8.82 -0.10
CA ASP A 192 -15.51 10.27 -0.18
C ASP A 192 -15.35 10.89 1.23
N PRO A 193 -14.28 11.69 1.46
CA PRO A 193 -14.03 12.28 2.79
C PRO A 193 -15.08 13.33 3.18
N SER A 194 -15.86 13.87 2.24
CA SER A 194 -16.91 14.85 2.52
C SER A 194 -18.19 14.21 3.07
N GLY A 195 -18.41 12.93 2.78
CA GLY A 195 -19.65 12.22 3.09
C GLY A 195 -20.91 12.80 2.43
N ARG A 196 -20.78 13.76 1.51
CA ARG A 196 -21.90 14.51 0.90
C ARG A 196 -21.76 14.68 -0.62
N GLY A 197 -20.85 13.94 -1.27
CA GLY A 197 -20.65 13.99 -2.72
C GLY A 197 -19.85 15.19 -3.19
N LEU A 198 -19.08 15.84 -2.30
CA LEU A 198 -18.20 16.96 -2.62
C LEU A 198 -16.72 16.56 -2.71
N GLY A 199 -16.43 15.26 -2.54
CA GLY A 199 -15.09 14.69 -2.67
C GLY A 199 -15.10 13.44 -3.54
N PHE A 200 -13.90 12.94 -3.84
CA PHE A 200 -13.72 11.72 -4.62
C PHE A 200 -13.44 10.54 -3.70
N SER A 201 -14.05 9.40 -4.01
CA SER A 201 -13.69 8.11 -3.44
C SER A 201 -12.58 7.45 -4.27
N TYR A 202 -11.55 6.93 -3.59
CA TYR A 202 -10.44 6.18 -4.21
C TYR A 202 -10.57 4.66 -3.96
N VAL A 203 -11.81 4.18 -3.79
CA VAL A 203 -12.10 2.75 -3.71
C VAL A 203 -12.16 2.18 -5.14
N PRO A 204 -11.67 0.95 -5.41
CA PRO A 204 -11.72 0.36 -6.75
C PRO A 204 -13.16 0.05 -7.16
N THR A 205 -13.50 0.28 -8.42
CA THR A 205 -14.75 -0.19 -9.00
C THR A 205 -14.70 -1.70 -9.15
N ALA A 206 -15.72 -2.42 -8.71
CA ALA A 206 -15.83 -3.85 -8.98
C ALA A 206 -15.75 -4.12 -10.50
N PRO A 207 -15.00 -5.15 -10.95
CA PRO A 207 -14.95 -5.49 -12.36
C PRO A 207 -16.36 -5.78 -12.84
N LYS A 208 -16.84 -5.04 -13.86
CA LYS A 208 -18.06 -5.41 -14.56
C LYS A 208 -17.83 -6.80 -15.16
N ALA A 209 -18.72 -7.75 -14.87
CA ALA A 209 -18.68 -9.07 -15.48
C ALA A 209 -18.47 -8.90 -17.00
N PRO A 210 -17.56 -9.66 -17.63
CA PRO A 210 -17.39 -9.58 -19.06
C PRO A 210 -18.77 -9.83 -19.68
N VAL A 211 -19.26 -8.86 -20.44
CA VAL A 211 -20.48 -9.04 -21.22
C VAL A 211 -20.18 -10.21 -22.14
N SER A 212 -20.78 -11.35 -21.84
CA SER A 212 -20.56 -12.57 -22.59
C SER A 212 -21.13 -12.35 -23.98
N ASN A 213 -20.27 -11.95 -24.92
CA ASN A 213 -20.58 -12.06 -26.34
C ASN A 213 -20.55 -13.54 -26.69
N VAL A 214 -21.60 -14.26 -26.29
CA VAL A 214 -21.85 -15.62 -26.75
C VAL A 214 -22.30 -15.52 -28.21
N ILE A 215 -21.33 -15.44 -29.11
CA ILE A 215 -21.53 -15.82 -30.51
C ILE A 215 -21.58 -17.35 -30.53
N ALA A 216 -22.72 -17.91 -30.14
CA ALA A 216 -23.07 -19.29 -30.46
C ALA A 216 -23.87 -19.27 -31.77
N LYS A 217 -23.20 -19.70 -32.85
CA LYS A 217 -23.84 -20.06 -34.10
C LYS A 217 -24.93 -21.10 -33.83
N LYS A 218 -26.20 -20.76 -34.04
CA LYS A 218 -27.23 -21.76 -34.37
C LYS A 218 -28.26 -21.16 -35.33
N LYS A 219 -28.17 -21.58 -36.59
CA LYS A 219 -29.25 -21.43 -37.59
C LYS A 219 -30.38 -22.40 -37.23
N VAL A 220 -31.60 -21.90 -37.01
CA VAL A 220 -32.88 -22.56 -37.41
C VAL A 220 -33.94 -21.46 -37.65
N ALA A 221 -34.86 -21.74 -38.57
CA ALA A 221 -35.77 -20.83 -39.28
C ALA A 221 -37.08 -20.44 -38.54
N ILE A 222 -37.56 -19.23 -38.89
CA ILE A 222 -38.94 -18.73 -39.12
C ILE A 222 -40.08 -19.16 -38.16
N ASN A 223 -40.68 -18.17 -37.45
CA ASN A 223 -42.12 -17.89 -37.58
C ASN A 223 -42.57 -16.51 -37.04
N ARG A 224 -43.73 -16.09 -37.54
CA ARG A 224 -44.37 -14.76 -37.60
C ARG A 224 -44.76 -14.09 -36.27
N GLY A 225 -44.77 -12.76 -36.28
CA GLY A 225 -45.81 -11.91 -35.68
C GLY A 225 -45.49 -11.26 -34.33
N GLY A 226 -45.38 -9.92 -34.30
CA GLY A 226 -45.44 -9.13 -33.06
C GLY A 226 -44.50 -7.93 -33.05
N SER A 227 -45.06 -6.73 -33.16
CA SER A 227 -44.37 -5.45 -33.03
C SER A 227 -44.04 -5.16 -31.55
N THR A 228 -42.85 -5.55 -31.11
CA THR A 228 -42.32 -5.09 -29.81
C THR A 228 -40.84 -4.81 -29.99
N VAL A 229 -40.47 -3.53 -30.06
CA VAL A 229 -39.08 -3.10 -30.17
C VAL A 229 -38.44 -3.26 -28.79
N THR A 230 -37.76 -4.38 -28.58
CA THR A 230 -36.97 -4.64 -27.38
C THR A 230 -35.57 -4.04 -27.53
N ARG A 231 -35.49 -2.74 -27.23
CA ARG A 231 -34.35 -2.04 -26.61
C ARG A 231 -32.95 -2.45 -27.08
N THR A 232 -32.74 -2.66 -28.39
CA THR A 232 -31.42 -2.95 -28.98
C THR A 232 -31.27 -2.23 -30.33
N ASP A 233 -30.07 -1.71 -30.61
CA ASP A 233 -29.71 -0.94 -31.83
C ASP A 233 -30.06 -1.66 -33.15
N ALA A 234 -29.98 -3.01 -33.14
CA ALA A 234 -30.36 -3.85 -34.27
C ALA A 234 -31.84 -3.75 -34.66
N ASP A 235 -32.74 -3.45 -33.72
CA ASP A 235 -34.16 -3.31 -33.99
C ASP A 235 -34.50 -1.94 -34.59
N LEU A 236 -33.74 -0.90 -34.23
CA LEU A 236 -33.86 0.43 -34.84
C LEU A 236 -33.53 0.38 -36.33
N HIS A 237 -32.57 -0.45 -36.75
CA HIS A 237 -32.23 -0.63 -38.15
C HIS A 237 -33.27 -1.39 -38.97
N ARG A 238 -34.18 -2.12 -38.32
CA ARG A 238 -35.26 -2.89 -38.97
C ARG A 238 -36.54 -2.08 -39.17
N LEU A 239 -36.65 -0.91 -38.55
CA LEU A 239 -37.79 -0.02 -38.74
C LEU A 239 -37.81 0.54 -40.16
N SER A 240 -39.01 0.64 -40.74
CA SER A 240 -39.22 1.43 -41.95
C SER A 240 -39.07 2.92 -41.63
N LEU A 241 -38.79 3.74 -42.65
CA LEU A 241 -38.63 5.18 -42.49
C LEU A 241 -39.91 5.84 -41.92
N ASP A 242 -41.08 5.33 -42.29
CA ASP A 242 -42.37 5.85 -41.82
C ASP A 242 -42.58 5.57 -40.33
N VAL A 243 -42.28 4.34 -39.88
CA VAL A 243 -42.41 3.97 -38.47
C VAL A 243 -41.36 4.69 -37.62
N ALA A 244 -40.14 4.87 -38.14
CA ALA A 244 -39.11 5.65 -37.45
C ALA A 244 -39.51 7.13 -37.30
N ARG A 245 -40.14 7.72 -38.32
CA ARG A 245 -40.68 9.09 -38.27
C ARG A 245 -41.75 9.23 -37.19
N GLU A 246 -42.72 8.33 -37.11
CA GLU A 246 -43.76 8.37 -36.08
C GLU A 246 -43.18 8.28 -34.66
N VAL A 247 -42.16 7.45 -34.47
CA VAL A 247 -41.44 7.36 -33.18
C VAL A 247 -40.78 8.71 -32.86
N LEU A 248 -40.07 9.33 -33.80
CA LEU A 248 -39.41 10.62 -33.58
C LEU A 248 -40.41 11.75 -33.25
N ILE A 249 -41.59 11.75 -33.88
CA ILE A 249 -42.67 12.70 -33.56
C ILE A 249 -43.19 12.46 -32.13
N LYS A 250 -43.36 11.20 -31.71
CA LYS A 250 -43.73 10.87 -30.31
C LYS A 250 -42.68 11.32 -29.30
N PHE A 251 -41.42 11.41 -29.71
CA PHE A 251 -40.32 11.96 -28.90
C PHE A 251 -40.15 13.48 -29.06
N ASN A 252 -41.14 14.18 -29.63
CA ASN A 252 -41.16 15.63 -29.80
C ASN A 252 -40.04 16.21 -30.69
N VAL A 253 -39.52 15.42 -31.63
CA VAL A 253 -38.57 15.93 -32.64
C VAL A 253 -39.34 16.74 -33.70
N PRO A 254 -38.98 18.01 -33.98
CA PRO A 254 -39.67 18.82 -34.98
C PRO A 254 -39.62 18.22 -36.38
N GLU A 255 -40.73 18.25 -37.11
CA GLU A 255 -40.83 17.66 -38.46
C GLU A 255 -39.84 18.25 -39.46
N GLU A 256 -39.50 19.53 -39.33
CA GLU A 256 -38.47 20.19 -40.16
C GLU A 256 -37.08 19.56 -39.99
N GLN A 257 -36.77 19.04 -38.80
CA GLN A 257 -35.53 18.32 -38.55
C GLN A 257 -35.62 16.90 -39.12
N ILE A 258 -36.76 16.21 -38.93
CA ILE A 258 -36.97 14.85 -39.45
C ILE A 258 -36.91 14.82 -40.99
N ALA A 259 -37.45 15.84 -41.66
CA ALA A 259 -37.44 15.94 -43.12
C ALA A 259 -36.02 16.05 -43.71
N LYS A 260 -35.05 16.55 -42.94
CA LYS A 260 -33.64 16.65 -43.34
C LYS A 260 -32.84 15.38 -43.09
N LEU A 261 -33.41 14.41 -42.36
CA LEU A 261 -32.76 13.16 -42.02
C LEU A 261 -33.02 12.11 -43.11
N THR A 262 -31.95 11.61 -43.72
CA THR A 262 -31.96 10.33 -44.44
C THR A 262 -31.73 9.18 -43.48
N ARG A 263 -32.06 7.94 -43.86
CA ARG A 263 -31.95 6.73 -43.00
C ARG A 263 -30.62 6.60 -42.25
N TRP A 264 -29.54 7.14 -42.81
CA TRP A 264 -28.20 7.12 -42.21
C TRP A 264 -27.57 8.51 -42.32
N VAL A 265 -27.90 9.42 -41.41
CA VAL A 265 -27.02 10.56 -41.16
C VAL A 265 -25.98 10.06 -40.17
N LYS A 266 -24.77 9.74 -40.66
CA LYS A 266 -23.60 9.51 -39.81
C LYS A 266 -23.29 10.85 -39.14
N GLY A 267 -23.60 10.96 -37.85
CA GLY A 267 -23.01 11.96 -36.97
C GLY A 267 -21.56 11.59 -36.65
#